data_AF-A0A3M7T806-F1
#
_entry.id   AF-A0A3M7T806-F1
#
_cell.length_a   1.000
_cell.length_b   1.000
_cell.length_c   1.000
_cell.angle_alpha   90.00
_cell.angle_beta   90.00
_cell.angle_gamma   90.00
#
_symmetry.space_group_name_H-M   'P 1'
#
loop_
_entity.id
_entity.type
_entity.pdbx_description
1 polymer ?
#
loop_
_entity_poly.entity_id
_entity_poly.type
_entity_poly.pdbx_seq_one_letter_code
_entity_poly.pdbx_strand_id
1 'polypeptide(L)'
;MQECNEVIQNSAVRSILKLRYDTPSNILHNEAYNKLKLLTVSNRLFELSERYFRAGLSHSVPLTVRLVEECNKGFESRYIEYPTRLSFSSVQIYK
;
A
#
# COMPACT_ATOMS: atom_id res chain seq x y z
N MET A 1 9.21 -11.47 46.81
CA MET A 1 9.74 -11.81 45.47
C MET A 1 8.66 -11.75 44.38
N GLN A 2 7.38 -11.98 44.70
CA GLN A 2 6.26 -12.01 43.74
C GLN A 2 5.89 -10.62 43.14
N GLU A 3 5.90 -9.56 43.94
CA GLU A 3 5.63 -8.17 43.47
C GLU A 3 6.66 -7.67 42.45
N CYS A 4 7.94 -8.01 42.61
CA CYS A 4 8.99 -7.58 41.69
C CYS A 4 8.78 -8.14 40.27
N ASN A 5 8.29 -9.39 40.18
CA ASN A 5 7.99 -10.02 38.90
C ASN A 5 6.85 -9.29 38.16
N GLU A 6 5.79 -8.93 38.88
CA GLU A 6 4.64 -8.22 38.30
C GLU A 6 5.05 -6.82 37.77
N VAL A 7 5.90 -6.10 38.51
CA VAL A 7 6.41 -4.78 38.08
C VAL A 7 7.24 -4.89 36.80
N ILE A 8 8.11 -5.90 36.70
CA ILE A 8 8.94 -6.14 35.51
C ILE A 8 8.05 -6.48 34.30
N GLN A 9 7.07 -7.36 34.48
CA GLN A 9 6.14 -7.74 33.41
C GLN A 9 5.32 -6.54 32.92
N ASN A 10 4.75 -5.75 33.83
CA ASN A 10 3.98 -4.57 33.48
C ASN A 10 4.83 -3.52 32.75
N SER A 11 6.08 -3.33 33.17
CA SER A 11 7.04 -2.48 32.48
C SER A 11 7.29 -2.95 31.04
N ALA A 12 7.58 -4.24 30.85
CA ALA A 12 7.80 -4.83 29.53
C ALA A 12 6.59 -4.67 28.60
N VAL A 13 5.37 -4.92 29.11
CA VAL A 13 4.12 -4.74 28.36
C VAL A 13 3.97 -3.29 27.90
N ARG A 14 4.25 -2.31 28.77
CA ARG A 14 4.21 -0.89 28.39
C ARG A 14 5.20 -0.55 27.30
N SER A 15 6.44 -1.02 27.40
CA SER A 15 7.47 -0.74 26.40
C SER A 15 7.13 -1.36 25.04
N ILE A 16 6.74 -2.63 25.01
CA ILE A 16 6.41 -3.35 23.77
C ILE A 16 5.20 -2.71 23.09
N LEU A 17 4.13 -2.47 23.85
CA LEU A 17 2.91 -1.91 23.32
C LEU A 17 2.93 -0.39 23.27
N LYS A 18 4.02 0.28 23.67
CA LYS A 18 4.13 1.75 23.78
C LYS A 18 2.90 2.35 24.49
N LEU A 19 2.59 1.84 25.68
CA LEU A 19 1.51 2.37 26.55
C LEU A 19 2.03 3.52 27.40
N ARG A 20 1.14 4.36 27.90
CA ARG A 20 1.51 5.45 28.81
C ARG A 20 2.05 4.88 30.12
N TYR A 21 3.05 5.53 30.71
CA TYR A 21 3.61 5.11 32.00
C TYR A 21 2.63 5.36 33.16
N ASP A 22 1.79 6.39 33.04
CA ASP A 22 0.82 6.78 34.07
C ASP A 22 -0.41 5.86 34.15
N THR A 23 -0.62 4.95 33.18
CA THR A 23 -1.73 4.00 33.23
C THR A 23 -1.61 3.16 34.51
N PRO A 24 -2.60 3.11 35.40
CA PRO A 24 -2.54 2.24 36.57
C PRO A 24 -2.46 0.74 36.22
N SER A 25 -1.72 -0.07 36.99
CA SER A 25 -1.52 -1.50 36.71
C SER A 25 -2.83 -2.30 36.68
N ASN A 26 -3.82 -1.92 37.47
CA ASN A 26 -5.13 -2.58 37.54
C ASN A 26 -5.94 -2.50 36.23
N ILE A 27 -5.70 -1.50 35.38
CA ILE A 27 -6.37 -1.36 34.07
C ILE A 27 -5.44 -1.69 32.88
N LEU A 28 -4.14 -1.82 33.14
CA LEU A 28 -3.11 -2.05 32.13
C LEU A 28 -3.37 -3.31 31.30
N HIS A 29 -3.86 -4.39 31.92
CA HIS A 29 -4.19 -5.62 31.20
C HIS A 29 -5.28 -5.40 30.15
N ASN A 30 -6.34 -4.66 30.49
CA ASN A 30 -7.43 -4.38 29.55
C ASN A 30 -6.96 -3.42 28.44
N GLU A 31 -6.17 -2.40 28.78
CA GLU A 31 -5.61 -1.49 27.78
C GLU A 31 -4.67 -2.22 26.79
N ALA A 32 -3.79 -3.08 27.31
CA ALA A 32 -2.91 -3.93 26.51
C ALA A 32 -3.71 -4.86 25.59
N TYR A 33 -4.75 -5.52 26.12
CA TYR A 33 -5.62 -6.39 25.34
C TYR A 33 -6.34 -5.64 24.22
N ASN A 34 -6.89 -4.46 24.50
CA ASN A 34 -7.56 -3.65 23.49
C ASN A 34 -6.59 -3.19 22.39
N LYS A 35 -5.37 -2.81 22.76
CA LYS A 35 -4.33 -2.42 21.79
C LYS A 35 -3.90 -3.60 20.91
N LEU A 36 -3.70 -4.78 21.50
CA LEU A 36 -3.41 -6.01 20.77
C LEU A 36 -4.54 -6.41 19.82
N LYS A 37 -5.79 -6.29 20.26
CA LYS A 37 -6.97 -6.55 19.41
C LYS A 37 -7.01 -5.61 18.22
N LEU A 38 -6.77 -4.31 18.43
CA LEU A 38 -6.72 -3.32 17.36
C LEU A 38 -5.59 -3.62 16.38
N LEU A 39 -4.38 -3.90 16.86
CA LEU A 39 -3.24 -4.29 16.02
C LEU A 39 -3.55 -5.53 15.17
N THR A 40 -4.20 -6.52 15.76
CA THR A 40 -4.61 -7.75 15.05
C THR A 40 -5.58 -7.44 13.92
N VAL A 41 -6.59 -6.59 14.17
CA VAL A 41 -7.55 -6.17 13.15
C VAL A 41 -6.85 -5.36 12.05
N SER A 42 -5.98 -4.41 12.41
CA SER A 42 -5.21 -3.61 11.46
C SER A 42 -4.31 -4.46 10.57
N ASN A 43 -3.61 -5.46 11.12
CA ASN A 43 -2.76 -6.35 10.34
C ASN A 43 -3.57 -7.17 9.33
N ARG A 44 -4.70 -7.75 9.75
CA ARG A 44 -5.59 -8.48 8.85
C ARG A 44 -6.15 -7.59 7.73
N LEU A 45 -6.51 -6.35 8.05
CA LEU A 45 -6.98 -5.39 7.06
C LEU A 45 -5.87 -5.01 6.07
N PHE A 46 -4.65 -4.79 6.56
CA PHE A 46 -3.49 -4.50 5.73
C PHE A 46 -3.20 -5.65 4.77
N GLU A 47 -3.15 -6.90 5.26
CA GLU A 47 -2.96 -8.08 4.41
C GLU A 47 -4.05 -8.21 3.34
N LEU A 48 -5.33 -7.99 3.70
CA LEU A 48 -6.42 -8.00 2.74
C LEU A 48 -6.24 -6.90 1.69
N SER A 49 -5.94 -5.67 2.12
CA SER A 49 -5.71 -4.54 1.20
C SER A 49 -4.56 -4.80 0.23
N GLU A 50 -3.48 -5.44 0.70
CA GLU A 50 -2.34 -5.79 -0.12
C GLU A 50 -2.72 -6.85 -1.16
N ARG A 51 -3.48 -7.89 -0.77
CA ARG A 51 -3.99 -8.92 -1.70
C ARG A 51 -4.90 -8.32 -2.76
N TYR A 52 -5.80 -7.42 -2.38
CA TYR A 52 -6.68 -6.74 -3.33
C TYR A 52 -5.90 -5.85 -4.29
N PHE A 53 -4.95 -5.06 -3.80
CA PHE A 53 -4.11 -4.21 -4.64
C PHE A 53 -3.27 -5.04 -5.60
N ARG A 54 -2.64 -6.12 -5.10
CA ARG A 54 -1.85 -7.05 -5.91
C ARG A 54 -2.69 -7.72 -6.99
N ALA A 55 -3.88 -8.22 -6.67
CA ALA A 55 -4.78 -8.82 -7.65
C ALA A 55 -5.25 -7.79 -8.69
N GLY A 56 -5.63 -6.59 -8.25
CA GLY A 56 -6.02 -5.49 -9.13
C GLY A 56 -4.91 -5.10 -10.11
N LEU A 57 -3.69 -4.90 -9.60
CA LEU A 57 -2.52 -4.59 -10.43
C LEU A 57 -2.13 -5.73 -11.37
N SER A 58 -2.19 -6.97 -10.90
CA SER A 58 -1.91 -8.14 -11.73
C SER A 58 -2.82 -8.24 -12.95
N HIS A 59 -4.02 -7.67 -12.89
CA HIS A 59 -4.92 -7.61 -14.05
C HIS A 59 -4.81 -6.30 -14.84
N SER A 60 -4.70 -5.15 -14.18
CA SER A 60 -4.68 -3.86 -14.87
C SER A 60 -3.37 -3.61 -15.62
N VAL A 61 -2.22 -3.97 -15.05
CA VAL A 61 -0.91 -3.71 -15.67
C VAL A 61 -0.74 -4.48 -16.98
N PRO A 62 -1.02 -5.79 -17.09
CA PRO A 62 -0.94 -6.48 -18.38
C PRO A 62 -1.97 -5.98 -19.40
N LEU A 63 -3.13 -5.48 -18.96
CA LEU A 63 -4.13 -4.91 -19.87
C LEU A 63 -3.67 -3.57 -20.45
N THR A 64 -3.10 -2.69 -19.63
CA THR A 64 -2.55 -1.42 -20.13
C THR A 64 -1.36 -1.65 -21.06
N VAL A 65 -0.48 -2.61 -20.73
CA VAL A 65 0.63 -3.00 -21.61
C VAL A 65 0.11 -3.48 -22.97
N ARG A 66 -0.89 -4.39 -22.99
CA ARG A 66 -1.49 -4.87 -24.25
C ARG A 66 -2.10 -3.75 -25.09
N LEU A 67 -2.83 -2.83 -24.45
CA LEU A 67 -3.44 -1.70 -25.17
C LEU A 67 -2.39 -0.77 -25.77
N VAL A 68 -1.31 -0.49 -25.05
CA VAL A 68 -0.19 0.32 -25.55
C VAL A 68 0.48 -0.37 -26.74
N GLU A 69 0.73 -1.69 -26.65
CA GLU A 69 1.30 -2.46 -27.74
C GLU A 69 0.42 -2.45 -29.00
N GLU A 70 -0.89 -2.70 -28.87
CA GLU A 70 -1.83 -2.67 -30.01
C GLU A 70 -1.96 -1.27 -30.63
N CYS A 71 -1.97 -0.22 -29.81
CA CYS A 71 -1.90 1.16 -30.29
C CYS A 71 -0.62 1.39 -31.12
N ASN A 72 0.54 1.03 -30.58
CA ASN A 72 1.82 1.22 -31.26
C ASN A 72 1.90 0.45 -32.57
N LYS A 73 1.44 -0.81 -32.63
CA LYS A 73 1.36 -1.59 -33.88
C LYS A 73 0.51 -0.90 -34.93
N GLY A 74 -0.63 -0.31 -34.55
CA GLY A 74 -1.48 0.45 -35.47
C GLY A 74 -0.85 1.76 -35.93
N PHE A 75 0.03 2.38 -35.13
CA PHE A 75 0.82 3.54 -35.56
C PHE A 75 1.93 3.13 -36.53
N GLU A 76 2.69 2.08 -36.22
CA GLU A 76 3.73 1.53 -37.11
C GLU A 76 3.15 1.08 -38.45
N SER A 77 1.98 0.41 -38.45
CA SER A 77 1.34 -0.03 -39.70
C SER A 77 0.93 1.13 -40.59
N ARG A 78 0.35 2.19 -40.01
CA ARG A 78 -0.01 3.42 -40.75
C ARG A 78 1.22 4.18 -41.24
N TYR A 79 2.34 4.12 -40.52
CA TYR A 79 3.59 4.75 -40.92
C TYR A 79 4.24 4.03 -42.11
N ILE A 80 4.13 2.70 -42.18
CA ILE A 80 4.63 1.89 -43.31
C ILE A 80 3.72 2.01 -44.53
N GLU A 81 2.39 2.04 -44.35
CA GLU A 81 1.41 2.12 -45.45
C GLU A 81 1.30 3.54 -46.03
N TYR A 82 1.55 4.58 -45.24
CA TYR A 82 1.60 5.98 -45.66
C TYR A 82 2.84 6.69 -45.08
N PRO A 83 4.04 6.44 -45.63
CA PRO A 83 5.27 7.07 -45.12
C PRO A 83 5.32 8.59 -45.34
N THR A 84 4.39 9.19 -46.09
CA THR A 84 4.48 10.60 -46.53
C THR A 84 3.20 11.42 -46.39
N ARG A 85 2.25 11.06 -45.51
CA ARG A 85 1.15 11.97 -45.18
C ARG A 85 1.08 12.23 -43.70
N LEU A 86 2.04 13.02 -43.23
CA LEU A 86 1.90 14.10 -42.25
C LEU A 86 3.32 14.52 -41.87
N SER A 87 4.04 15.12 -42.82
CA SER A 87 4.94 16.20 -42.41
C SER A 87 4.03 17.16 -41.66
N PHE A 88 4.22 17.29 -40.34
CA PHE A 88 3.79 18.48 -39.64
C PHE A 88 4.46 19.63 -40.41
N SER A 89 3.73 20.21 -41.37
CA SER A 89 3.99 21.58 -41.77
C SER A 89 3.87 22.32 -40.47
N SER A 90 5.03 22.72 -39.96
CA SER A 90 5.24 23.39 -38.70
C SER A 90 4.24 24.54 -38.59
N VAL A 91 3.09 24.30 -37.97
CA VAL A 91 2.19 25.37 -37.58
C VAL A 91 2.89 26.00 -36.39
N GLN A 92 3.58 27.09 -36.70
CA GLN A 92 4.12 28.04 -35.73
C GLN A 92 3.02 28.43 -34.75
N ILE A 93 3.02 27.80 -33.59
CA ILE A 93 2.37 28.34 -32.41
C ILE A 93 3.47 28.42 -31.36
N TYR A 94 3.58 29.58 -30.72
CA TYR A 94 4.72 30.12 -29.96
C TYR A 94 5.82 30.64 -30.90
N LYS A 95 5.91 31.94 -31.23
CA LYS A 95 5.69 33.15 -30.43
C LYS A 95 5.37 34.35 -31.34
#